data_AF-A0A916IPL3-F1
#
_entry.id   AF-A0A916IPL3-F1
#
_cell.length_a   1.000
_cell.length_b   1.000
_cell.length_c   1.000
_cell.angle_alpha   90.00
_cell.angle_beta   90.00
_cell.angle_gamma   90.00
#
_symmetry.space_group_name_H-M   'P 1'
#
loop_
_entity.id
_entity.type
_entity.pdbx_description
1 polymer ?
#
loop_
_entity_poly.entity_id
_entity_poly.type
_entity_poly.pdbx_seq_one_letter_code
_entity_poly.pdbx_strand_id
1 'polypeptide(L)'
;MTASTGTGTGALLIHGLGGTQFDLGPLHKALRRVDVETHAITLPGHGGQPEALLPVRAEDWLDAVTSAYDELAGRYEVFHVIGMCMGALLALALCERRQHRKGQLVALSAPVYIDGWSTPWYRLLRYPVYRVPGLPARIKVEEDEPYGIKNDLVRAIVKAKFERGDNFHYRWVPLACIRQVDRLRRWVQHGASRITCPTLVVHAREDELTSLRSADFLEATVPHVRKIVLENSYHMICVDNDREQVVSSVLEFLGFDPARARRQARKQVEVPMAHEAVARLAAEYLAALTTHRVEALFPLLAPTVQWRHLGTHPLAGTYDDRDAVIALFARMGEMAGPSLRVAAPTPPRIEGQTVAIPLVISYVADGHAVERHGTQMIQCSNGRILAVEYRPAPDTEDRDAVAADRAPADGE
;
A
#
# COMPACT_ATOMS: atom_id res chain seq x y z
N MET A 1 2.43 18.50 39.97
CA MET A 1 2.33 18.80 38.53
C MET A 1 1.46 17.71 37.92
N THR A 2 0.22 18.03 37.57
CA THR A 2 -0.69 17.12 36.87
C THR A 2 -0.14 16.90 35.46
N ALA A 3 0.43 15.72 35.21
CA ALA A 3 0.87 15.35 33.87
C ALA A 3 -0.34 15.44 32.95
N SER A 4 -0.28 16.34 31.97
CA SER A 4 -1.24 16.38 30.87
C SER A 4 -1.27 14.99 30.24
N THR A 5 -2.37 14.26 30.40
CA THR A 5 -2.59 13.02 29.67
C THR A 5 -2.80 13.41 28.21
N GLY A 6 -1.79 13.11 27.38
CA GLY A 6 -1.88 13.31 25.94
C GLY A 6 -3.14 12.68 25.35
N THR A 7 -3.62 13.21 24.22
CA THR A 7 -4.86 12.75 23.57
C THR A 7 -4.57 12.15 22.21
N GLY A 8 -5.23 11.04 21.86
CA GLY A 8 -5.14 10.42 20.53
C GLY A 8 -3.85 9.64 20.29
N THR A 9 -3.62 9.28 19.03
CA THR A 9 -2.48 8.45 18.59
C THR A 9 -1.53 9.23 17.70
N GLY A 10 -0.24 9.20 18.02
CA GLY A 10 0.84 9.79 17.22
C GLY A 10 1.84 8.74 16.72
N ALA A 11 2.61 9.07 15.69
CA ALA A 11 3.72 8.25 15.20
C ALA A 11 4.91 9.11 14.76
N LEU A 12 6.11 8.78 15.25
CA LEU A 12 7.38 9.32 14.76
C LEU A 12 7.88 8.48 13.58
N LEU A 13 8.12 9.11 12.44
CA LEU A 13 8.60 8.49 11.22
C LEU A 13 10.05 8.90 10.93
N ILE A 14 10.92 7.91 10.73
CA ILE A 14 12.38 8.10 10.58
C ILE A 14 12.84 7.50 9.25
N HIS A 15 13.41 8.33 8.37
CA HIS A 15 13.88 7.94 7.04
C HIS A 15 15.26 7.26 7.05
N GLY A 16 15.67 6.73 5.89
CA GLY A 16 16.93 6.04 5.68
C GLY A 16 18.13 6.97 5.45
N LEU A 17 19.31 6.36 5.24
CA LEU A 17 20.53 7.10 4.93
C LEU A 17 20.45 7.65 3.50
N GLY A 18 20.78 8.93 3.32
CA GLY A 18 20.76 9.58 2.00
C GLY A 18 19.35 9.94 1.53
N GLY A 19 18.32 9.40 2.15
CA GLY A 19 16.93 9.66 1.80
C GLY A 19 16.27 10.80 2.57
N THR A 20 14.95 10.84 2.46
CA THR A 20 14.07 11.84 3.05
C THR A 20 12.76 11.16 3.48
N GLN A 21 11.74 11.94 3.88
CA GLN A 21 10.38 11.42 4.08
C GLN A 21 9.82 10.63 2.88
N PHE A 22 10.40 10.78 1.68
CA PHE A 22 10.05 9.98 0.50
C PHE A 22 10.26 8.47 0.71
N ASP A 23 11.25 8.07 1.51
CA ASP A 23 11.59 6.67 1.76
C ASP A 23 10.45 5.88 2.40
N LEU A 24 9.54 6.57 3.10
CA LEU A 24 8.39 5.99 3.79
C LEU A 24 7.16 5.90 2.87
N GLY A 25 7.26 6.36 1.63
CA GLY A 25 6.26 6.21 0.59
C GLY A 25 4.84 6.65 1.02
N PRO A 26 3.81 5.82 0.81
CA PRO A 26 2.42 6.16 1.14
C PRO A 26 2.09 6.03 2.63
N LEU A 27 3.00 5.51 3.47
CA LEU A 27 2.71 5.15 4.87
C LEU A 27 2.22 6.34 5.69
N HIS A 28 2.85 7.50 5.52
CA HIS A 28 2.47 8.75 6.16
C HIS A 28 1.02 9.16 5.85
N LYS A 29 0.57 8.98 4.60
CA LYS A 29 -0.81 9.27 4.18
C LYS A 29 -1.79 8.22 4.72
N ALA A 30 -1.39 6.95 4.74
CA ALA A 30 -2.22 5.86 5.22
C ALA A 30 -2.51 5.98 6.73
N LEU A 31 -1.50 6.30 7.54
CA LEU A 31 -1.64 6.52 8.98
C LEU A 31 -2.58 7.69 9.30
N ARG A 32 -2.46 8.81 8.59
CA ARG A 32 -3.39 9.94 8.77
C ARG A 32 -4.84 9.61 8.44
N ARG A 33 -5.09 8.67 7.53
CA ARG A 33 -6.44 8.22 7.16
C ARG A 33 -7.09 7.32 8.22
N VAL A 34 -6.35 6.94 9.25
CA VAL A 34 -6.88 6.22 10.41
C VAL A 34 -6.69 7.04 11.70
N ASP A 35 -6.61 8.37 11.55
CA ASP A 35 -6.48 9.35 12.63
C ASP A 35 -5.19 9.24 13.47
N VAL A 36 -4.12 8.69 12.88
CA VAL A 36 -2.78 8.74 13.47
C VAL A 36 -2.07 10.01 13.01
N GLU A 37 -1.77 10.90 13.95
CA GLU A 37 -0.94 12.07 13.66
C GLU A 37 0.51 11.64 13.45
N THR A 38 1.15 12.17 12.43
CA THR A 38 2.46 11.68 11.98
C THR A 38 3.48 12.79 11.96
N HIS A 39 4.62 12.52 12.57
CA HIS A 39 5.75 13.46 12.70
C HIS A 39 6.95 12.88 11.98
N ALA A 40 7.46 13.57 10.98
CA ALA A 40 8.68 13.18 10.29
C ALA A 40 9.77 14.20 10.62
N ILE A 41 10.99 13.72 10.85
CA ILE A 41 12.15 14.58 11.05
C ILE A 41 13.08 14.51 9.85
N THR A 42 13.79 15.61 9.58
CA THR A 42 14.95 15.59 8.69
C THR A 42 16.19 15.33 9.52
N LEU A 43 16.84 14.20 9.30
CA LEU A 43 18.05 13.84 10.06
C LEU A 43 19.20 14.81 9.77
N PRO A 44 20.07 15.12 10.77
CA PRO A 44 21.28 15.89 10.55
C PRO A 44 22.07 15.45 9.30
N GLY A 45 22.45 16.42 8.46
CA GLY A 45 23.16 16.20 7.18
C GLY A 45 22.28 15.77 5.99
N HIS A 46 20.97 15.59 6.18
CA HIS A 46 20.02 15.26 5.11
C HIS A 46 19.21 16.50 4.66
N GLY A 47 18.56 16.40 3.50
CA GLY A 47 17.76 17.49 2.92
C GLY A 47 18.58 18.60 2.23
N GLY A 48 19.87 18.37 2.02
CA GLY A 48 20.80 19.31 1.39
C GLY A 48 21.70 18.61 0.37
N GLN A 49 23.01 18.66 0.60
CA GLN A 49 24.02 18.00 -0.24
C GLN A 49 24.73 16.87 0.54
N PRO A 50 25.22 15.81 -0.12
CA PRO A 50 25.88 14.68 0.54
C PRO A 50 27.07 15.07 1.45
N GLU A 51 27.78 16.15 1.13
CA GLU A 51 28.89 16.68 1.92
C GLU A 51 28.47 17.08 3.34
N ALA A 52 27.19 17.44 3.54
CA ALA A 52 26.65 17.76 4.85
C ALA A 52 26.62 16.56 5.80
N LEU A 53 26.80 15.33 5.31
CA LEU A 53 26.92 14.12 6.13
C LEU A 53 28.32 13.93 6.73
N LEU A 54 29.35 14.61 6.20
CA LEU A 54 30.74 14.43 6.64
C LEU A 54 30.99 14.73 8.13
N PRO A 55 30.48 15.84 8.70
CA PRO A 55 30.70 16.14 10.11
C PRO A 55 29.78 15.34 11.05
N VAL A 56 28.77 14.65 10.52
CA VAL A 56 27.69 14.06 11.32
C VAL A 56 28.09 12.69 11.87
N ARG A 57 27.78 12.46 13.15
CA ARG A 57 28.03 11.21 13.86
C ARG A 57 26.75 10.44 14.12
N ALA A 58 26.90 9.16 14.43
CA ALA A 58 25.80 8.28 14.85
C ALA A 58 25.04 8.84 16.08
N GLU A 59 25.75 9.46 17.02
CA GLU A 59 25.17 10.12 18.18
C GLU A 59 24.28 11.30 17.78
N ASP A 60 24.70 12.14 16.83
CA ASP A 60 23.94 13.31 16.41
C ASP A 60 22.58 12.90 15.82
N TRP A 61 22.54 11.82 15.02
CA TRP A 61 21.27 11.27 14.54
C TRP A 61 20.42 10.70 15.68
N LEU A 62 21.02 9.95 16.60
CA LEU A 62 20.28 9.37 17.72
C LEU A 62 19.73 10.47 18.66
N ASP A 63 20.51 11.51 18.93
CA ASP A 63 20.10 12.64 19.77
C ASP A 63 19.00 13.47 19.09
N ALA A 64 19.06 13.64 17.75
CA ALA A 64 18.00 14.30 16.99
C ALA A 64 16.66 13.54 17.08
N VAL A 65 16.66 12.21 16.82
CA VAL A 65 15.42 11.41 16.96
C VAL A 65 14.94 11.36 18.40
N THR A 66 15.86 11.32 19.37
CA THR A 66 15.53 11.28 20.80
C THR A 66 14.90 12.59 21.26
N SER A 67 15.44 13.73 20.81
CA SER A 67 14.89 15.05 21.16
C SER A 67 13.48 15.23 20.60
N ALA A 68 13.26 14.84 19.34
CA ALA A 68 11.93 14.86 18.74
C ALA A 68 10.95 13.93 19.47
N TYR A 69 11.39 12.73 19.85
CA TYR A 69 10.60 11.81 20.65
C TYR A 69 10.22 12.40 22.01
N ASP A 70 11.17 12.99 22.73
CA ASP A 70 10.93 13.55 24.07
C ASP A 70 9.96 14.73 24.03
N GLU A 71 9.98 15.54 22.96
CA GLU A 71 9.03 16.64 22.75
C GLU A 71 7.59 16.15 22.44
N LEU A 72 7.47 15.07 21.66
CA LEU A 72 6.22 14.64 21.07
C LEU A 72 5.50 13.56 21.88
N ALA A 73 6.22 12.58 22.44
CA ALA A 73 5.63 11.39 23.05
C ALA A 73 4.71 11.72 24.24
N GLY A 74 4.96 12.85 24.94
CA GLY A 74 4.10 13.34 26.02
C GLY A 74 2.72 13.81 25.54
N ARG A 75 2.60 14.26 24.28
CA ARG A 75 1.39 14.87 23.71
C ARG A 75 0.30 13.86 23.34
N TYR A 76 0.67 12.58 23.23
CA TYR A 76 -0.22 11.51 22.79
C TYR A 76 -0.47 10.47 23.88
N GLU A 77 -1.65 9.86 23.85
CA GLU A 77 -1.99 8.70 24.68
C GLU A 77 -1.18 7.49 24.21
N VAL A 78 -1.23 7.22 22.90
CA VAL A 78 -0.44 6.20 22.21
C VAL A 78 0.56 6.87 21.27
N PHE A 79 1.83 6.47 21.33
CA PHE A 79 2.86 7.02 20.45
C PHE A 79 3.72 5.92 19.83
N HIS A 80 3.64 5.75 18.52
CA HIS A 80 4.40 4.74 17.78
C HIS A 80 5.73 5.30 17.26
N VAL A 81 6.71 4.43 17.02
CA VAL A 81 7.98 4.77 16.37
C VAL A 81 8.15 3.88 15.16
N ILE A 82 8.38 4.48 13.99
CA ILE A 82 8.47 3.77 12.71
C ILE A 82 9.72 4.25 11.98
N GLY A 83 10.60 3.31 11.61
CA GLY A 83 11.84 3.63 10.92
C GLY A 83 12.08 2.75 9.70
N MET A 84 12.68 3.33 8.67
CA MET A 84 13.09 2.65 7.43
C MET A 84 14.62 2.64 7.30
N CYS A 85 15.21 1.51 6.93
CA CYS A 85 16.66 1.33 6.74
C CYS A 85 17.48 1.84 7.96
N MET A 86 18.35 2.85 7.80
CA MET A 86 19.08 3.47 8.90
C MET A 86 18.14 4.06 9.96
N GLY A 87 16.99 4.59 9.54
CA GLY A 87 15.93 5.05 10.43
C GLY A 87 15.36 3.94 11.30
N ALA A 88 15.34 2.69 10.81
CA ALA A 88 14.95 1.54 11.63
C ALA A 88 15.98 1.24 12.74
N LEU A 89 17.28 1.37 12.44
CA LEU A 89 18.33 1.24 13.46
C LEU A 89 18.22 2.34 14.52
N LEU A 90 17.93 3.57 14.10
CA LEU A 90 17.69 4.70 15.00
C LEU A 90 16.43 4.48 15.85
N ALA A 91 15.34 3.97 15.26
CA ALA A 91 14.12 3.64 15.98
C ALA A 91 14.36 2.56 17.04
N LEU A 92 15.07 1.47 16.69
CA LEU A 92 15.47 0.41 17.63
C LEU A 92 16.32 0.97 18.78
N ALA A 93 17.35 1.76 18.47
CA ALA A 93 18.23 2.37 19.47
C ALA A 93 17.50 3.39 20.36
N LEU A 94 16.58 4.18 19.79
CA LEU A 94 15.72 5.11 20.52
C LEU A 94 14.82 4.36 21.51
N CYS A 95 14.10 3.33 21.04
CA CYS A 95 13.19 2.55 21.88
C CYS A 95 13.93 1.83 23.00
N GLU A 96 15.15 1.36 22.75
CA GLU A 96 16.05 0.82 23.77
C GLU A 96 16.45 1.91 24.80
N ARG A 97 16.99 3.03 24.33
CA ARG A 97 17.49 4.14 25.17
C ARG A 97 16.41 4.74 26.05
N ARG A 98 15.20 4.90 25.52
CA ARG A 98 14.06 5.53 26.21
C ARG A 98 13.15 4.53 26.89
N GLN A 99 13.44 3.23 26.79
CA GLN A 99 12.58 2.17 27.32
C GLN A 99 11.12 2.44 26.93
N HIS A 100 10.88 2.53 25.61
CA HIS A 100 9.59 2.93 25.07
C HIS A 100 8.47 1.97 25.53
N ARG A 101 7.35 2.51 26.03
CA ARG A 101 6.16 1.75 26.49
C ARG A 101 4.82 2.31 26.01
N LYS A 102 4.80 3.50 25.42
CA LYS A 102 3.57 4.22 25.04
C LYS A 102 2.94 3.73 23.73
N GLY A 103 3.59 2.82 23.02
CA GLY A 103 3.11 2.34 21.75
C GLY A 103 4.00 1.21 21.25
N GLN A 104 4.12 1.17 19.93
CA GLN A 104 4.75 0.06 19.22
C GLN A 104 5.86 0.56 18.31
N LEU A 105 6.82 -0.33 18.06
CA LEU A 105 7.96 -0.09 17.17
C LEU A 105 7.72 -0.81 15.85
N VAL A 106 8.02 -0.14 14.74
CA VAL A 106 8.02 -0.73 13.39
C VAL A 106 9.38 -0.51 12.75
N ALA A 107 10.08 -1.59 12.45
CA ALA A 107 11.38 -1.61 11.78
C ALA A 107 11.21 -2.14 10.35
N LEU A 108 11.44 -1.27 9.37
CA LEU A 108 11.29 -1.55 7.94
C LEU A 108 12.69 -1.66 7.31
N SER A 109 12.99 -2.83 6.72
CA SER A 109 14.28 -3.15 6.08
C SER A 109 15.51 -2.79 6.91
N ALA A 110 15.52 -3.14 8.22
CA ALA A 110 16.58 -2.73 9.13
C ALA A 110 17.94 -3.40 8.77
N PRO A 111 19.00 -2.65 8.42
CA PRO A 111 20.25 -3.22 7.94
C PRO A 111 21.20 -3.59 9.09
N VAL A 112 20.76 -4.49 9.99
CA VAL A 112 21.62 -5.00 11.09
C VAL A 112 22.88 -5.66 10.54
N TYR A 113 22.74 -6.38 9.42
CA TYR A 113 23.82 -6.90 8.61
C TYR A 113 23.76 -6.27 7.21
N ILE A 114 24.91 -5.75 6.74
CA ILE A 114 25.06 -5.25 5.36
C ILE A 114 25.73 -6.36 4.56
N ASP A 115 24.92 -7.32 4.13
CA ASP A 115 25.32 -8.56 3.44
C ASP A 115 24.27 -9.00 2.40
N GLY A 116 23.49 -8.06 1.87
CA GLY A 116 22.60 -8.32 0.74
C GLY A 116 23.36 -8.66 -0.54
N TRP A 117 22.64 -9.19 -1.53
CA TRP A 117 23.21 -9.78 -2.74
C TRP A 117 23.94 -8.78 -3.65
N SER A 118 23.62 -7.48 -3.55
CA SER A 118 24.27 -6.40 -4.33
C SER A 118 25.45 -5.78 -3.57
N THR A 119 25.70 -6.18 -2.32
CA THR A 119 26.83 -5.65 -1.56
C THR A 119 28.17 -6.13 -2.16
N PRO A 120 29.17 -5.24 -2.37
CA PRO A 120 30.41 -5.64 -3.01
C PRO A 120 31.17 -6.73 -2.24
N TRP A 121 31.82 -7.65 -2.96
CA TRP A 121 32.63 -8.72 -2.34
C TRP A 121 33.72 -8.17 -1.41
N TYR A 122 34.23 -6.97 -1.70
CA TYR A 122 35.25 -6.28 -0.91
C TYR A 122 34.68 -5.47 0.26
N ARG A 123 33.38 -5.57 0.59
CA ARG A 123 32.71 -4.78 1.64
C ARG A 123 33.42 -4.80 2.99
N LEU A 124 34.15 -5.86 3.33
CA LEU A 124 34.90 -5.98 4.58
C LEU A 124 36.17 -5.12 4.60
N LEU A 125 36.71 -4.72 3.44
CA LEU A 125 37.86 -3.84 3.33
C LEU A 125 37.58 -2.43 3.85
N ARG A 126 36.31 -2.05 4.04
CA ARG A 126 35.97 -0.75 4.64
C ARG A 126 36.52 -0.59 6.07
N TYR A 127 36.61 -1.68 6.84
CA TYR A 127 37.10 -1.61 8.24
C TYR A 127 38.58 -1.19 8.34
N PRO A 128 39.53 -1.77 7.59
CA PRO A 128 40.88 -1.23 7.53
C PRO A 128 40.93 0.16 6.88
N VAL A 129 40.13 0.44 5.84
CA VAL A 129 40.07 1.77 5.20
C VAL A 129 39.65 2.86 6.19
N TYR A 130 38.78 2.56 7.16
CA TYR A 130 38.40 3.50 8.22
C TYR A 130 39.56 3.97 9.10
N ARG A 131 40.68 3.22 9.13
CA ARG A 131 41.88 3.57 9.91
C ARG A 131 42.81 4.52 9.18
N VAL A 132 42.67 4.67 7.86
CA VAL A 132 43.49 5.59 7.05
C VAL A 132 42.94 7.01 7.21
N PRO A 133 43.71 7.96 7.78
CA PRO A 133 43.22 9.31 8.03
C PRO A 133 42.76 10.02 6.74
N GLY A 134 41.58 10.63 6.78
CA GLY A 134 41.00 11.41 5.67
C GLY A 134 40.45 10.59 4.49
N LEU A 135 40.85 9.33 4.32
CA LEU A 135 40.42 8.50 3.19
C LEU A 135 38.90 8.21 3.18
N PRO A 136 38.25 7.83 4.30
CA PRO A 136 36.80 7.61 4.32
C PRO A 136 35.97 8.85 3.96
N ALA A 137 36.50 10.06 4.21
CA ALA A 137 35.82 11.30 3.85
C ALA A 137 35.89 11.61 2.35
N ARG A 138 36.85 11.02 1.62
CA ARG A 138 37.07 11.23 0.19
C ARG A 138 36.40 10.17 -0.70
N ILE A 139 36.18 8.97 -0.17
CA ILE A 139 35.52 7.89 -0.91
C ILE A 139 34.02 8.13 -0.92
N LYS A 140 33.45 8.19 -2.13
CA LYS A 140 32.01 8.26 -2.38
C LYS A 140 31.49 6.84 -2.58
N VAL A 141 30.44 6.48 -1.86
CA VAL A 141 29.68 5.25 -2.08
C VAL A 141 28.47 5.65 -2.89
N GLU A 142 28.43 5.24 -4.16
CA GLU A 142 27.36 5.58 -5.09
C GLU A 142 26.11 4.75 -4.81
N GLU A 143 24.95 5.37 -5.01
CA GLU A 143 23.65 4.71 -5.02
C GLU A 143 23.39 4.28 -6.46
N ASP A 144 23.57 2.99 -6.72
CA ASP A 144 23.50 2.41 -8.06
C ASP A 144 22.20 1.66 -8.32
N GLU A 145 21.92 1.39 -9.59
CA GLU A 145 20.80 0.56 -10.01
C GLU A 145 20.92 -0.84 -9.39
N PRO A 146 19.86 -1.39 -8.74
CA PRO A 146 18.42 -1.05 -8.82
C PRO A 146 17.85 -0.03 -7.82
N TYR A 147 18.65 0.76 -7.09
CA TYR A 147 18.19 1.77 -6.11
C TYR A 147 17.28 1.21 -5.02
N GLY A 148 17.46 -0.05 -4.65
CA GLY A 148 16.63 -0.78 -3.71
C GLY A 148 15.24 -1.14 -4.23
N ILE A 149 14.98 -1.05 -5.54
CA ILE A 149 13.62 -1.17 -6.11
C ILE A 149 13.58 -2.28 -7.16
N LYS A 150 12.79 -3.32 -6.91
CA LYS A 150 12.56 -4.45 -7.82
C LYS A 150 11.67 -4.06 -9.00
N ASN A 151 10.66 -3.21 -8.79
CA ASN A 151 9.75 -2.75 -9.84
C ASN A 151 10.47 -1.90 -10.92
N ASP A 152 10.49 -2.39 -12.16
CA ASP A 152 11.17 -1.70 -13.27
C ASP A 152 10.59 -0.32 -13.60
N LEU A 153 9.26 -0.14 -13.51
CA LEU A 153 8.61 1.15 -13.78
C LEU A 153 8.97 2.18 -12.71
N VAL A 154 8.89 1.79 -11.43
CA VAL A 154 9.26 2.68 -10.31
C VAL A 154 10.74 3.02 -10.39
N ARG A 155 11.59 2.04 -10.71
CA ARG A 155 13.02 2.25 -10.92
C ARG A 155 13.30 3.24 -12.04
N ALA A 156 12.63 3.12 -13.18
CA ALA A 156 12.75 4.06 -14.30
C ALA A 156 12.32 5.49 -13.88
N ILE A 157 11.27 5.62 -13.08
CA ILE A 157 10.82 6.92 -12.53
C ILE A 157 11.89 7.51 -11.59
N VAL A 158 12.47 6.69 -10.70
CA VAL A 158 13.53 7.11 -9.76
C VAL A 158 14.78 7.55 -10.51
N LYS A 159 15.20 6.79 -11.53
CA LYS A 159 16.30 7.15 -12.42
C LYS A 159 16.07 8.49 -13.11
N ALA A 160 14.88 8.69 -13.69
CA ALA A 160 14.52 9.96 -14.32
C ALA A 160 14.48 11.14 -13.31
N LYS A 161 14.06 10.91 -12.07
CA LYS A 161 14.13 11.93 -11.00
C LYS A 161 15.57 12.29 -10.66
N PHE A 162 16.45 11.30 -10.54
CA PHE A 162 17.87 11.56 -10.34
C PHE A 162 18.43 12.38 -11.50
N GLU A 163 18.19 11.98 -12.75
CA GLU A 163 18.66 12.69 -13.96
C GLU A 163 18.20 14.16 -14.01
N ARG A 164 16.99 14.47 -13.53
CA ARG A 164 16.50 15.85 -13.39
C ARG A 164 17.10 16.64 -12.23
N GLY A 165 17.82 15.99 -11.32
CA GLY A 165 18.40 16.63 -10.13
C GLY A 165 17.40 16.83 -8.99
N ASP A 166 16.34 16.02 -8.93
CA ASP A 166 15.37 16.09 -7.83
C ASP A 166 16.04 15.65 -6.51
N ASN A 167 16.00 16.48 -5.47
CA ASN A 167 16.62 16.20 -4.15
C ASN A 167 15.74 15.31 -3.25
N PHE A 168 15.29 14.15 -3.74
CA PHE A 168 14.48 13.21 -2.93
C PHE A 168 15.33 12.16 -2.20
N HIS A 169 16.52 11.86 -2.75
CA HIS A 169 17.53 10.97 -2.19
C HIS A 169 18.90 11.39 -2.72
N TYR A 170 19.98 11.14 -1.98
CA TYR A 170 21.34 11.38 -2.42
C TYR A 170 21.79 10.29 -3.41
N ARG A 171 22.53 10.70 -4.45
CA ARG A 171 23.15 9.78 -5.42
C ARG A 171 24.39 9.06 -4.88
N TRP A 172 24.96 9.58 -3.80
CA TRP A 172 26.11 8.99 -3.15
C TRP A 172 26.18 9.48 -1.71
N VAL A 173 26.88 8.73 -0.87
CA VAL A 173 27.18 9.09 0.51
C VAL A 173 28.67 8.93 0.80
N PRO A 174 29.27 9.73 1.70
CA PRO A 174 30.66 9.52 2.09
C PRO A 174 30.86 8.18 2.79
N LEU A 175 31.96 7.48 2.53
CA LEU A 175 32.29 6.24 3.25
C LEU A 175 32.44 6.46 4.77
N ALA A 176 32.83 7.67 5.19
CA ALA A 176 32.84 8.11 6.59
C ALA A 176 31.44 8.04 7.23
N CYS A 177 30.38 8.25 6.45
CA CYS A 177 29.00 8.14 6.89
C CYS A 177 28.61 6.67 7.13
N ILE A 178 29.02 5.76 6.24
CA ILE A 178 28.83 4.31 6.41
C ILE A 178 29.50 3.80 7.71
N ARG A 179 30.65 4.38 8.10
CA ARG A 179 31.29 4.07 9.39
C ARG A 179 30.36 4.40 10.58
N GLN A 180 29.55 5.46 10.49
CA GLN A 180 28.58 5.79 11.53
C GLN A 180 27.39 4.81 11.52
N VAL A 181 26.92 4.39 10.34
CA VAL A 181 25.93 3.30 10.24
C VAL A 181 26.45 2.01 10.86
N ASP A 182 27.71 1.64 10.62
CA ASP A 182 28.35 0.49 11.27
C ASP A 182 28.43 0.61 12.81
N ARG A 183 28.37 1.83 13.37
CA ARG A 183 28.23 2.06 14.81
C ARG A 183 26.79 1.85 15.28
N LEU A 184 25.81 2.39 14.56
CA LEU A 184 24.38 2.17 14.85
C LEU A 184 24.04 0.67 14.83
N ARG A 185 24.52 -0.05 13.80
CA ARG A 185 24.37 -1.50 13.68
C ARG A 185 24.87 -2.23 14.92
N ARG A 186 26.06 -1.85 15.41
CA ARG A 186 26.63 -2.43 16.63
C ARG A 186 25.82 -2.08 17.87
N TRP A 187 25.31 -0.86 18.01
CA TRP A 187 24.42 -0.52 19.12
C TRP A 187 23.18 -1.41 19.14
N VAL A 188 22.52 -1.57 17.99
CA VAL A 188 21.37 -2.48 17.86
C VAL A 188 21.75 -3.93 18.18
N GLN A 189 22.88 -4.43 17.66
CA GLN A 189 23.33 -5.80 17.95
C GLN A 189 23.55 -6.06 19.45
N HIS A 190 24.02 -5.07 20.22
CA HIS A 190 24.24 -5.20 21.66
C HIS A 190 23.02 -4.79 22.51
N GLY A 191 22.05 -4.10 21.92
CA GLY A 191 20.93 -3.47 22.61
C GLY A 191 19.57 -4.09 22.36
N ALA A 192 19.39 -4.84 21.27
CA ALA A 192 18.08 -5.35 20.83
C ALA A 192 17.32 -6.13 21.92
N SER A 193 18.01 -6.90 22.78
CA SER A 193 17.38 -7.66 23.86
C SER A 193 16.80 -6.80 25.00
N ARG A 194 17.16 -5.51 25.07
CA ARG A 194 16.61 -4.53 26.03
C ARG A 194 15.38 -3.77 25.49
N ILE A 195 15.02 -4.00 24.23
CA ILE A 195 13.78 -3.48 23.64
C ILE A 195 12.62 -4.27 24.21
N THR A 196 11.52 -3.59 24.46
CA THR A 196 10.49 -4.06 25.39
C THR A 196 9.07 -3.71 24.94
N CYS A 197 8.92 -2.75 24.03
CA CYS A 197 7.67 -2.53 23.31
C CYS A 197 7.44 -3.61 22.23
N PRO A 198 6.18 -3.94 21.90
CA PRO A 198 5.87 -4.76 20.74
C PRO A 198 6.51 -4.18 19.48
N THR A 199 7.15 -5.05 18.71
CA THR A 199 7.94 -4.68 17.53
C THR A 199 7.47 -5.45 16.30
N LEU A 200 7.21 -4.74 15.20
CA LEU A 200 7.02 -5.31 13.88
C LEU A 200 8.31 -5.17 13.09
N VAL A 201 8.78 -6.26 12.50
CA VAL A 201 9.90 -6.28 11.56
C VAL A 201 9.35 -6.65 10.19
N VAL A 202 9.49 -5.77 9.21
CA VAL A 202 9.13 -6.04 7.82
C VAL A 202 10.39 -5.98 6.97
N HIS A 203 10.65 -7.04 6.21
CA HIS A 203 11.89 -7.20 5.47
C HIS A 203 11.65 -7.92 4.14
N ALA A 204 12.35 -7.54 3.08
CA ALA A 204 12.22 -8.24 1.80
C ALA A 204 13.13 -9.47 1.72
N ARG A 205 12.65 -10.56 1.12
CA ARG A 205 13.44 -11.78 0.92
C ARG A 205 14.67 -11.52 0.07
N GLU A 206 14.52 -10.72 -0.98
CA GLU A 206 15.55 -10.39 -1.95
C GLU A 206 16.11 -8.97 -1.74
N ASP A 207 16.23 -8.55 -0.48
CA ASP A 207 16.85 -7.26 -0.16
C ASP A 207 18.33 -7.25 -0.56
N GLU A 208 18.69 -6.25 -1.37
CA GLU A 208 19.98 -6.15 -2.00
C GLU A 208 21.10 -5.59 -1.11
N LEU A 209 20.70 -4.87 -0.05
CA LEU A 209 21.62 -4.23 0.89
C LEU A 209 21.80 -5.07 2.15
N THR A 210 20.72 -5.66 2.65
CA THR A 210 20.68 -6.40 3.91
C THR A 210 19.90 -7.69 3.75
N SER A 211 20.56 -8.83 3.92
CA SER A 211 19.88 -10.13 3.83
C SER A 211 18.83 -10.34 4.95
N LEU A 212 18.03 -11.39 4.81
CA LEU A 212 17.06 -11.83 5.83
C LEU A 212 17.68 -12.07 7.21
N ARG A 213 18.99 -12.30 7.28
CA ARG A 213 19.74 -12.44 8.54
C ARG A 213 19.47 -11.28 9.51
N SER A 214 19.25 -10.07 9.01
CA SER A 214 18.91 -8.92 9.86
C SER A 214 17.56 -9.08 10.53
N ALA A 215 16.54 -9.52 9.78
CA ALA A 215 15.21 -9.76 10.32
C ALA A 215 15.19 -10.95 11.28
N ASP A 216 15.89 -12.04 10.95
CA ASP A 216 16.02 -13.22 11.79
C ASP A 216 16.73 -12.91 13.10
N PHE A 217 17.78 -12.08 13.07
CA PHE A 217 18.45 -11.61 14.27
C PHE A 217 17.50 -10.81 15.18
N LEU A 218 16.71 -9.90 14.61
CA LEU A 218 15.78 -9.09 15.39
C LEU A 218 14.66 -9.95 16.00
N GLU A 219 14.10 -10.89 15.23
CA GLU A 219 13.10 -11.85 15.72
C GLU A 219 13.63 -12.72 16.86
N ALA A 220 14.89 -13.18 16.77
CA ALA A 220 15.49 -14.02 17.79
C ALA A 220 15.91 -13.24 19.06
N THR A 221 16.16 -11.93 18.94
CA THR A 221 16.79 -11.14 20.02
C THR A 221 15.82 -10.20 20.73
N VAL A 222 14.88 -9.59 20.00
CA VAL A 222 13.89 -8.68 20.59
C VAL A 222 12.74 -9.52 21.18
N PRO A 223 12.35 -9.33 22.45
CA PRO A 223 11.39 -10.21 23.15
C PRO A 223 9.99 -10.34 22.53
N HIS A 224 9.47 -9.29 21.89
CA HIS A 224 8.11 -9.23 21.38
C HIS A 224 8.10 -8.80 19.92
N VAL A 225 8.35 -9.75 19.01
CA VAL A 225 8.45 -9.50 17.57
C VAL A 225 7.37 -10.21 16.78
N ARG A 226 6.77 -9.49 15.82
CA ARG A 226 6.13 -10.06 14.64
C ARG A 226 7.04 -9.81 13.44
N LYS A 227 7.44 -10.86 12.72
CA LYS A 227 8.24 -10.76 11.49
C LYS A 227 7.35 -10.96 10.27
N ILE A 228 7.53 -10.13 9.24
CA ILE A 228 6.89 -10.26 7.94
C ILE A 228 7.98 -10.22 6.87
N VAL A 229 7.97 -11.24 6.01
CA VAL A 229 8.85 -11.33 4.85
C VAL A 229 8.06 -10.98 3.59
N LEU A 230 8.57 -10.02 2.82
CA LEU A 230 7.99 -9.62 1.54
C LEU A 230 8.68 -10.39 0.42
N GLU A 231 7.90 -10.92 -0.52
CA GLU A 231 8.39 -11.83 -1.55
C GLU A 231 8.73 -11.13 -2.86
N ASN A 232 8.27 -9.89 -3.08
CA ASN A 232 8.38 -9.22 -4.37
C ASN A 232 8.96 -7.80 -4.30
N SER A 233 9.84 -7.52 -3.35
CA SER A 233 10.49 -6.21 -3.21
C SER A 233 12.00 -6.36 -2.99
N TYR A 234 12.75 -5.30 -3.23
CA TYR A 234 14.15 -5.16 -2.79
C TYR A 234 14.21 -4.31 -1.51
N HIS A 235 15.23 -3.47 -1.34
CA HIS A 235 15.47 -2.75 -0.09
C HIS A 235 14.39 -1.69 0.25
N MET A 236 13.89 -0.96 -0.75
CA MET A 236 12.97 0.18 -0.60
C MET A 236 11.49 -0.25 -0.55
N ILE A 237 11.16 -1.12 0.41
CA ILE A 237 9.87 -1.82 0.52
C ILE A 237 8.63 -0.90 0.61
N CYS A 238 8.80 0.34 1.06
CA CYS A 238 7.69 1.29 1.17
C CYS A 238 7.25 1.89 -0.18
N VAL A 239 8.08 1.79 -1.22
CA VAL A 239 7.78 2.34 -2.56
C VAL A 239 7.79 1.29 -3.67
N ASP A 240 8.21 0.06 -3.36
CA ASP A 240 8.33 -1.05 -4.31
C ASP A 240 6.99 -1.77 -4.56
N ASN A 241 7.02 -2.97 -5.14
CA ASN A 241 5.82 -3.76 -5.47
C ASN A 241 4.93 -4.02 -4.25
N ASP A 242 5.51 -4.45 -3.12
CA ASP A 242 4.74 -4.88 -1.95
C ASP A 242 4.34 -3.71 -1.02
N ARG A 243 4.47 -2.46 -1.48
CA ARG A 243 4.16 -1.26 -0.67
C ARG A 243 2.77 -1.29 -0.03
N GLU A 244 1.78 -1.89 -0.71
CA GLU A 244 0.42 -2.01 -0.17
C GLU A 244 0.35 -3.05 0.96
N GLN A 245 1.07 -4.17 0.83
CA GLN A 245 1.22 -5.16 1.89
C GLN A 245 1.95 -4.56 3.09
N VAL A 246 3.00 -3.75 2.88
CA VAL A 246 3.70 -3.02 3.94
C VAL A 246 2.72 -2.13 4.69
N VAL A 247 1.98 -1.27 3.99
CA VAL A 247 0.99 -0.38 4.62
C VAL A 247 -0.06 -1.17 5.40
N SER A 248 -0.64 -2.21 4.80
CA SER A 248 -1.66 -3.03 5.45
C SER A 248 -1.12 -3.71 6.71
N SER A 249 0.08 -4.28 6.64
CA SER A 249 0.72 -4.97 7.76
C SER A 249 1.04 -4.03 8.91
N VAL A 250 1.52 -2.82 8.60
CA VAL A 250 1.80 -1.79 9.61
C VAL A 250 0.49 -1.37 10.27
N LEU A 251 -0.55 -1.02 9.51
CA LEU A 251 -1.83 -0.60 10.07
C LEU A 251 -2.44 -1.69 10.97
N GLU A 252 -2.45 -2.95 10.51
CA GLU A 252 -2.97 -4.08 11.27
C GLU A 252 -2.21 -4.27 12.59
N PHE A 253 -0.88 -4.23 12.54
CA PHE A 253 -0.04 -4.37 13.74
C PHE A 253 -0.28 -3.25 14.77
N LEU A 254 -0.45 -2.02 14.28
CA LEU A 254 -0.79 -0.85 15.08
C LEU A 254 -2.24 -0.86 15.59
N GLY A 255 -3.07 -1.84 15.22
CA GLY A 255 -4.45 -2.00 15.68
C GLY A 255 -5.50 -1.25 14.84
N PHE A 256 -5.17 -0.87 13.61
CA PHE A 256 -6.08 -0.15 12.70
C PHE A 256 -6.56 -1.03 11.54
N ASP A 257 -7.81 -0.82 11.11
CA ASP A 257 -8.39 -1.47 9.92
C ASP A 257 -7.77 -0.91 8.62
N PRO A 258 -6.99 -1.70 7.84
CA PRO A 258 -6.44 -1.25 6.57
C PRO A 258 -7.51 -0.87 5.54
N ALA A 259 -8.70 -1.49 5.60
CA ALA A 259 -9.79 -1.17 4.69
C ALA A 259 -10.33 0.24 4.92
N ARG A 260 -10.30 0.76 6.17
CA ARG A 260 -10.64 2.16 6.48
C ARG A 260 -9.73 3.13 5.73
N ALA A 261 -8.42 2.91 5.77
CA ALA A 261 -7.45 3.75 5.07
C ALA A 261 -7.68 3.74 3.56
N ARG A 262 -7.99 2.57 2.97
CA ARG A 262 -8.31 2.43 1.55
C ARG A 262 -9.61 3.14 1.16
N ARG A 263 -10.68 3.01 1.97
CA ARG A 263 -11.96 3.72 1.76
C ARG A 263 -11.76 5.24 1.77
N GLN A 264 -11.02 5.78 2.72
CA GLN A 264 -10.72 7.21 2.76
C GLN A 264 -9.83 7.68 1.61
N ALA A 265 -8.88 6.85 1.17
CA ALA A 265 -8.06 7.14 0.01
C ALA A 265 -8.91 7.31 -1.26
N ARG A 266 -9.87 6.40 -1.49
CA ARG A 266 -10.82 6.49 -2.61
C ARG A 266 -11.65 7.78 -2.53
N LYS A 267 -12.23 8.07 -1.36
CA LYS A 267 -13.01 9.30 -1.13
C LYS A 267 -12.23 10.60 -1.36
N GLN A 268 -10.92 10.62 -1.10
CA GLN A 268 -10.06 11.79 -1.36
C GLN A 268 -9.67 11.97 -2.84
N VAL A 269 -9.66 10.89 -3.62
CA VAL A 269 -9.29 10.91 -5.04
C VAL A 269 -10.52 11.12 -5.92
N GLU A 270 -11.71 10.83 -5.43
CA GLU A 270 -12.99 11.07 -6.11
C GLU A 270 -13.26 12.57 -6.29
N VAL A 271 -13.01 13.09 -7.50
CA VAL A 271 -13.48 14.42 -7.90
C VAL A 271 -14.93 14.27 -8.39
N PRO A 272 -15.89 15.01 -7.79
CA PRO A 272 -17.27 15.02 -8.27
C PRO A 272 -17.31 15.46 -9.73
N MET A 273 -18.05 14.73 -10.55
CA MET A 273 -18.29 15.09 -11.94
C MET A 273 -19.45 16.10 -12.03
N ALA A 274 -19.38 17.01 -13.00
CA ALA A 274 -20.53 17.83 -13.36
C ALA A 274 -21.70 16.93 -13.80
N HIS A 275 -22.94 17.36 -13.52
CA HIS A 275 -24.14 16.58 -13.84
C HIS A 275 -24.19 16.11 -15.30
N GLU A 276 -23.83 16.99 -16.25
CA GLU A 276 -23.78 16.67 -17.68
C GLU A 276 -22.76 15.56 -18.00
N ALA A 277 -21.61 15.55 -17.32
CA ALA A 277 -20.60 14.53 -17.50
C ALA A 277 -21.06 13.17 -16.95
N VAL A 278 -21.80 13.16 -15.83
CA VAL A 278 -22.43 11.95 -15.28
C VAL A 278 -23.49 11.43 -16.25
N ALA A 279 -24.33 12.32 -16.79
CA ALA A 279 -25.37 11.97 -17.76
C ALA A 279 -24.79 11.37 -19.04
N ARG A 280 -23.72 11.97 -19.59
CA ARG A 280 -23.01 11.45 -20.76
C ARG A 280 -22.42 10.07 -20.51
N LEU A 281 -21.71 9.90 -19.38
CA LEU A 281 -21.11 8.62 -19.02
C LEU A 281 -22.16 7.51 -18.83
N ALA A 282 -23.31 7.84 -18.22
CA ALA A 282 -24.41 6.90 -18.07
C ALA A 282 -25.07 6.53 -19.41
N ALA A 283 -25.19 7.48 -20.34
CA ALA A 283 -25.71 7.23 -21.67
C ALA A 283 -24.77 6.32 -22.48
N GLU A 284 -23.45 6.57 -22.43
CA GLU A 284 -22.43 5.71 -23.06
C GLU A 284 -22.46 4.28 -22.49
N TYR A 285 -22.54 4.17 -21.16
CA TYR A 285 -22.67 2.90 -20.46
C TYR A 285 -23.92 2.12 -20.88
N LEU A 286 -25.08 2.79 -20.89
CA LEU A 286 -26.34 2.16 -21.29
C LEU A 286 -26.34 1.77 -22.78
N ALA A 287 -25.77 2.60 -23.65
CA ALA A 287 -25.64 2.28 -25.06
C ALA A 287 -24.78 1.02 -25.27
N ALA A 288 -23.66 0.89 -24.56
CA ALA A 288 -22.81 -0.29 -24.64
C ALA A 288 -23.53 -1.58 -24.20
N LEU A 289 -24.34 -1.52 -23.12
CA LEU A 289 -25.15 -2.66 -22.68
C LEU A 289 -26.26 -3.05 -23.67
N THR A 290 -26.99 -2.06 -24.18
CA THR A 290 -28.20 -2.31 -25.00
C THR A 290 -27.91 -2.65 -26.46
N THR A 291 -26.74 -2.25 -26.98
CA THR A 291 -26.33 -2.48 -28.38
C THR A 291 -25.44 -3.71 -28.58
N HIS A 292 -25.28 -4.56 -27.56
CA HIS A 292 -24.40 -5.76 -27.61
C HIS A 292 -22.93 -5.45 -27.85
N ARG A 293 -22.46 -4.26 -27.45
CA ARG A 293 -21.06 -3.85 -27.53
C ARG A 293 -20.44 -3.79 -26.14
N VAL A 294 -20.35 -4.94 -25.50
CA VAL A 294 -19.85 -5.08 -24.12
C VAL A 294 -18.41 -4.56 -24.00
N GLU A 295 -17.61 -4.71 -25.05
CA GLU A 295 -16.24 -4.19 -25.14
C GLU A 295 -16.16 -2.67 -24.98
N ALA A 296 -17.22 -1.93 -25.34
CA ALA A 296 -17.29 -0.48 -25.17
C ALA A 296 -17.49 -0.06 -23.70
N LEU A 297 -17.83 -1.00 -22.79
CA LEU A 297 -17.94 -0.73 -21.36
C LEU A 297 -16.57 -0.56 -20.72
N PHE A 298 -15.59 -1.39 -21.09
CA PHE A 298 -14.32 -1.48 -20.36
C PHE A 298 -13.53 -0.16 -20.28
N PRO A 299 -13.50 0.69 -21.31
CA PRO A 299 -12.87 2.02 -21.22
C PRO A 299 -13.56 2.97 -20.22
N LEU A 300 -14.88 2.79 -19.99
CA LEU A 300 -15.68 3.61 -19.07
C LEU A 300 -15.41 3.25 -17.60
N LEU A 301 -14.97 2.01 -17.33
CA LEU A 301 -14.70 1.53 -15.98
C LEU A 301 -13.34 2.02 -15.47
N ALA A 302 -13.24 2.37 -14.19
CA ALA A 302 -11.95 2.57 -13.54
C ALA A 302 -11.14 1.26 -13.48
N PRO A 303 -9.79 1.31 -13.46
CA PRO A 303 -8.97 0.11 -13.30
C PRO A 303 -9.29 -0.69 -12.03
N THR A 304 -9.66 0.02 -10.95
CA THR A 304 -10.04 -0.54 -9.64
C THR A 304 -11.57 -0.57 -9.45
N VAL A 305 -12.32 -0.76 -10.54
CA VAL A 305 -13.79 -0.82 -10.48
C VAL A 305 -14.24 -1.94 -9.54
N GLN A 306 -15.31 -1.68 -8.80
CA GLN A 306 -15.91 -2.67 -7.90
C GLN A 306 -17.27 -3.05 -8.45
N TRP A 307 -17.43 -4.29 -8.90
CA TRP A 307 -18.67 -4.75 -9.49
C TRP A 307 -19.31 -5.79 -8.59
N ARG A 308 -20.61 -5.64 -8.30
CA ARG A 308 -21.35 -6.53 -7.41
C ARG A 308 -22.68 -6.94 -8.01
N HIS A 309 -22.94 -8.23 -8.02
CA HIS A 309 -24.24 -8.79 -8.34
C HIS A 309 -24.85 -9.39 -7.07
N LEU A 310 -25.99 -8.85 -6.63
CA LEU A 310 -26.72 -9.30 -5.45
C LEU A 310 -27.71 -10.42 -5.78
N GLY A 311 -28.01 -11.28 -4.81
CA GLY A 311 -28.99 -12.37 -4.93
C GLY A 311 -28.34 -13.75 -4.99
N THR A 312 -29.14 -14.79 -5.24
CA THR A 312 -28.68 -16.19 -5.32
C THR A 312 -28.77 -16.72 -6.74
N HIS A 313 -28.00 -16.13 -7.66
CA HIS A 313 -27.93 -16.55 -9.06
C HIS A 313 -26.48 -16.90 -9.47
N PRO A 314 -26.24 -17.63 -10.58
CA PRO A 314 -24.91 -18.12 -10.95
C PRO A 314 -23.85 -17.02 -11.19
N LEU A 315 -24.29 -15.78 -11.39
CA LEU A 315 -23.43 -14.61 -11.59
C LEU A 315 -23.40 -13.70 -10.36
N ALA A 316 -23.95 -14.12 -9.21
CA ALA A 316 -23.90 -13.37 -7.98
C ALA A 316 -22.49 -13.41 -7.40
N GLY A 317 -22.03 -12.29 -6.83
CA GLY A 317 -20.67 -12.17 -6.33
C GLY A 317 -20.11 -10.76 -6.43
N THR A 318 -18.84 -10.62 -6.02
CA THR A 318 -18.07 -9.38 -6.11
C THR A 318 -16.88 -9.59 -7.04
N TYR A 319 -16.58 -8.59 -7.87
CA TYR A 319 -15.52 -8.59 -8.85
C TYR A 319 -14.71 -7.30 -8.65
N ASP A 320 -13.45 -7.46 -8.26
CA ASP A 320 -12.67 -6.38 -7.63
C ASP A 320 -11.79 -5.55 -8.58
N ASP A 321 -11.77 -5.90 -9.87
CA ASP A 321 -11.02 -5.21 -10.91
C ASP A 321 -11.62 -5.43 -12.31
N ARG A 322 -11.02 -4.81 -13.33
CA ARG A 322 -11.49 -4.89 -14.72
C ARG A 322 -11.40 -6.30 -15.31
N ASP A 323 -10.38 -7.09 -14.96
CA ASP A 323 -10.19 -8.43 -15.51
C ASP A 323 -11.25 -9.40 -14.96
N ALA A 324 -11.58 -9.28 -13.68
CA ALA A 324 -12.69 -10.00 -13.05
C ALA A 324 -14.04 -9.63 -13.68
N VAL A 325 -14.24 -8.36 -14.07
CA VAL A 325 -15.44 -7.92 -14.79
C VAL A 325 -15.48 -8.47 -16.21
N ILE A 326 -14.35 -8.51 -16.93
CA ILE A 326 -14.27 -9.15 -18.27
C ILE A 326 -14.66 -10.63 -18.15
N ALA A 327 -14.14 -11.34 -17.15
CA ALA A 327 -14.48 -12.74 -16.90
C ALA A 327 -15.96 -12.95 -16.51
N LEU A 328 -16.59 -11.98 -15.83
CA LEU A 328 -18.03 -11.98 -15.58
C LEU A 328 -18.82 -11.91 -16.89
N PHE A 329 -18.48 -10.98 -17.78
CA PHE A 329 -19.18 -10.83 -19.06
C PHE A 329 -18.94 -12.01 -20.01
N ALA A 330 -17.76 -12.63 -19.97
CA ALA A 330 -17.49 -13.87 -20.69
C ALA A 330 -18.43 -15.01 -20.23
N ARG A 331 -18.56 -15.22 -18.92
CA ARG A 331 -19.50 -16.20 -18.35
C ARG A 331 -20.96 -15.91 -18.70
N MET A 332 -21.34 -14.64 -18.70
CA MET A 332 -22.69 -14.22 -19.12
C MET A 332 -22.95 -14.58 -20.60
N GLY A 333 -21.94 -14.40 -21.46
CA GLY A 333 -21.98 -14.83 -22.86
C GLY A 333 -22.07 -16.34 -23.05
N GLU A 334 -21.37 -17.12 -22.23
CA GLU A 334 -21.45 -18.60 -22.25
C GLU A 334 -22.83 -19.10 -21.83
N MET A 335 -23.45 -18.49 -20.82
CA MET A 335 -24.78 -18.90 -20.32
C MET A 335 -25.93 -18.54 -21.26
N ALA A 336 -25.91 -17.35 -21.83
CA ALA A 336 -27.03 -16.82 -22.60
C ALA A 336 -26.83 -16.92 -24.13
N GLY A 337 -25.60 -17.17 -24.58
CA GLY A 337 -25.25 -17.21 -25.99
C GLY A 337 -25.61 -15.93 -26.75
N PRO A 338 -25.85 -15.99 -28.07
CA PRO A 338 -26.21 -14.82 -28.89
C PRO A 338 -27.63 -14.29 -28.62
N SER A 339 -28.39 -14.95 -27.76
CA SER A 339 -29.78 -14.62 -27.44
C SER A 339 -29.92 -13.55 -26.36
N LEU A 340 -28.84 -13.24 -25.63
CA LEU A 340 -28.84 -12.21 -24.59
C LEU A 340 -29.29 -10.87 -25.15
N ARG A 341 -30.25 -10.22 -24.49
CA ARG A 341 -30.76 -8.88 -24.77
C ARG A 341 -30.83 -8.12 -23.46
N VAL A 342 -30.32 -6.89 -23.45
CA VAL A 342 -30.44 -5.97 -22.33
C VAL A 342 -31.21 -4.76 -22.81
N ALA A 343 -32.27 -4.40 -22.10
CA ALA A 343 -33.09 -3.22 -22.36
C ALA A 343 -33.21 -2.36 -21.10
N ALA A 344 -33.32 -1.05 -21.26
CA ALA A 344 -33.68 -0.14 -20.18
C ALA A 344 -35.11 0.39 -20.42
N PRO A 345 -36.12 -0.12 -19.70
CA PRO A 345 -37.52 0.22 -19.96
C PRO A 345 -37.86 1.67 -19.58
N THR A 346 -37.03 2.30 -18.74
CA THR A 346 -37.19 3.70 -18.33
C THR A 346 -35.85 4.41 -18.34
N PRO A 347 -35.84 5.76 -18.48
CA PRO A 347 -34.61 6.54 -18.47
C PRO A 347 -33.83 6.38 -17.16
N PRO A 348 -32.49 6.42 -17.21
CA PRO A 348 -31.66 6.46 -16.00
C PRO A 348 -32.04 7.62 -15.08
N ARG A 349 -32.10 7.34 -13.77
CA ARG A 349 -32.28 8.37 -12.74
C ARG A 349 -30.93 8.76 -12.17
N ILE A 350 -30.58 10.03 -12.24
CA ILE A 350 -29.28 10.55 -11.80
C ILE A 350 -29.45 11.30 -10.48
N GLU A 351 -28.75 10.84 -9.44
CA GLU A 351 -28.70 11.45 -8.11
C GLU A 351 -27.25 11.78 -7.76
N GLY A 352 -26.82 13.00 -8.10
CA GLY A 352 -25.45 13.46 -7.91
C GLY A 352 -24.46 12.65 -8.75
N GLN A 353 -23.67 11.79 -8.07
CA GLN A 353 -22.66 10.93 -8.69
C GLN A 353 -23.15 9.48 -8.89
N THR A 354 -24.38 9.18 -8.47
CA THR A 354 -24.98 7.85 -8.59
C THR A 354 -26.04 7.85 -9.68
N VAL A 355 -26.08 6.80 -10.49
CA VAL A 355 -27.10 6.63 -11.53
C VAL A 355 -27.79 5.28 -11.34
N ALA A 356 -29.11 5.31 -11.23
CA ALA A 356 -29.96 4.13 -11.18
C ALA A 356 -30.49 3.84 -12.59
N ILE A 357 -30.22 2.64 -13.08
CA ILE A 357 -30.61 2.19 -14.42
C ILE A 357 -31.48 0.94 -14.26
N PRO A 358 -32.81 1.07 -14.46
CA PRO A 358 -33.68 -0.09 -14.54
C PRO A 358 -33.31 -0.90 -15.78
N LEU A 359 -33.13 -2.21 -15.62
CA LEU A 359 -32.74 -3.13 -16.68
C LEU A 359 -33.71 -4.31 -16.77
N VAL A 360 -33.98 -4.71 -18.00
CA VAL A 360 -34.60 -5.98 -18.36
C VAL A 360 -33.56 -6.78 -19.15
N ILE A 361 -33.22 -7.96 -18.64
CA ILE A 361 -32.27 -8.87 -19.25
C ILE A 361 -33.05 -10.08 -19.73
N SER A 362 -33.07 -10.34 -21.04
CA SER A 362 -33.73 -11.51 -21.62
C SER A 362 -32.77 -12.37 -22.40
N TYR A 363 -32.94 -13.69 -22.34
CA TYR A 363 -32.13 -14.68 -23.05
C TYR A 363 -32.89 -16.00 -23.16
N VAL A 364 -32.38 -16.93 -23.97
CA VAL A 364 -32.88 -18.29 -24.08
C VAL A 364 -31.91 -19.22 -23.36
N ALA A 365 -32.41 -19.97 -22.38
CA ALA A 365 -31.69 -21.05 -21.71
C ALA A 365 -32.49 -22.35 -21.83
N ASP A 366 -31.84 -23.43 -22.25
CA ASP A 366 -32.45 -24.76 -22.40
C ASP A 366 -33.75 -24.76 -23.24
N GLY A 367 -33.83 -23.88 -24.25
CA GLY A 367 -35.00 -23.73 -25.13
C GLY A 367 -36.14 -22.88 -24.58
N HIS A 368 -36.01 -22.35 -23.35
CA HIS A 368 -37.00 -21.50 -22.72
C HIS A 368 -36.57 -20.03 -22.69
N ALA A 369 -37.51 -19.14 -22.98
CA ALA A 369 -37.28 -17.70 -22.87
C ALA A 369 -37.29 -17.28 -21.39
N VAL A 370 -36.16 -16.74 -20.93
CA VAL A 370 -35.97 -16.20 -19.59
C VAL A 370 -35.95 -14.67 -19.69
N GLU A 371 -36.69 -14.01 -18.82
CA GLU A 371 -36.66 -12.55 -18.66
C GLU A 371 -36.47 -12.20 -17.19
N ARG A 372 -35.47 -11.36 -16.89
CA ARG A 372 -35.15 -10.90 -15.55
C ARG A 372 -35.18 -9.40 -15.47
N HIS A 373 -35.83 -8.90 -14.44
CA HIS A 373 -35.95 -7.48 -14.13
C HIS A 373 -35.01 -7.15 -12.97
N GLY A 374 -34.35 -6.00 -13.03
CA GLY A 374 -33.50 -5.53 -11.95
C GLY A 374 -33.13 -4.07 -12.10
N THR A 375 -32.44 -3.54 -11.10
CA THR A 375 -31.87 -2.19 -11.16
C THR A 375 -30.37 -2.28 -11.02
N GLN A 376 -29.65 -1.59 -11.90
CA GLN A 376 -28.22 -1.43 -11.82
C GLN A 376 -27.89 -0.02 -11.33
N MET A 377 -27.15 0.05 -10.23
CA MET A 377 -26.65 1.29 -9.65
C MET A 377 -25.19 1.47 -10.08
N ILE A 378 -24.88 2.56 -10.76
CA ILE A 378 -23.50 2.92 -11.10
C ILE A 378 -23.06 4.15 -10.31
N GLN A 379 -21.83 4.14 -9.82
CA GLN A 379 -21.19 5.29 -9.16
C GLN A 379 -20.09 5.86 -10.07
N CYS A 380 -20.16 7.16 -10.33
CA CYS A 380 -19.31 7.87 -11.28
C CYS A 380 -18.38 8.85 -10.56
N SER A 381 -17.12 8.89 -10.95
CA SER A 381 -16.17 9.94 -10.53
C SER A 381 -14.96 9.98 -11.46
N ASN A 382 -14.26 11.11 -11.54
CA ASN A 382 -13.05 11.27 -12.37
C ASN A 382 -13.26 10.88 -13.85
N GLY A 383 -14.48 11.06 -14.37
CA GLY A 383 -14.83 10.67 -15.75
C GLY A 383 -14.96 9.16 -15.97
N ARG A 384 -15.04 8.35 -14.91
CA ARG A 384 -15.14 6.89 -14.98
C ARG A 384 -16.18 6.33 -14.01
N ILE A 385 -16.56 5.08 -14.23
CA ILE A 385 -17.43 4.30 -13.34
C ILE A 385 -16.54 3.59 -12.31
N LEU A 386 -16.74 3.91 -11.03
CA LEU A 386 -15.97 3.36 -9.92
C LEU A 386 -16.61 2.10 -9.32
N ALA A 387 -17.93 2.04 -9.31
CA ALA A 387 -18.65 0.90 -8.80
C ALA A 387 -19.93 0.64 -9.58
N VAL A 388 -20.29 -0.63 -9.66
CA VAL A 388 -21.53 -1.11 -10.28
C VAL A 388 -22.17 -2.13 -9.35
N GLU A 389 -23.44 -1.95 -9.04
CA GLU A 389 -24.23 -2.91 -8.26
C GLU A 389 -25.49 -3.28 -9.04
N TYR A 390 -25.66 -4.56 -9.35
CA TYR A 390 -26.90 -5.09 -9.88
C TYR A 390 -27.74 -5.68 -8.74
N ARG A 391 -29.00 -5.26 -8.65
CA ARG A 391 -29.99 -5.79 -7.72
C ARG A 391 -31.18 -6.36 -8.50
N PRO A 392 -31.46 -7.68 -8.42
CA PRO A 392 -32.63 -8.26 -9.06
C PRO A 392 -33.93 -7.74 -8.43
N ALA A 393 -35.01 -7.73 -9.21
CA ALA A 393 -36.34 -7.39 -8.72
C ALA A 393 -36.88 -8.54 -7.84
N PRO A 394 -37.60 -8.22 -6.75
CA PRO A 394 -38.04 -9.21 -5.76
C PRO A 394 -38.92 -10.36 -6.30
N ASP A 395 -39.55 -10.21 -7.48
CA ASP A 395 -40.45 -11.21 -8.07
C ASP A 395 -39.78 -12.22 -9.02
N THR A 396 -38.44 -12.20 -9.16
CA THR A 396 -37.72 -13.04 -10.15
C THR A 396 -37.08 -14.31 -9.60
N GLU A 397 -37.17 -14.58 -8.29
CA GLU A 397 -36.64 -15.80 -7.66
C GLU A 397 -37.61 -17.00 -7.73
N ASP A 398 -38.90 -16.78 -8.00
CA ASP A 398 -39.94 -17.81 -7.80
C ASP A 398 -40.40 -18.55 -9.08
N ARG A 399 -39.83 -18.22 -10.25
CA ARG A 399 -40.23 -18.86 -11.53
C ARG A 399 -39.40 -20.06 -11.94
N ASP A 400 -38.17 -20.19 -11.44
CA ASP A 400 -37.28 -21.31 -11.78
C ASP A 400 -37.55 -22.58 -10.95
N ALA A 401 -38.30 -22.49 -9.85
CA ALA A 401 -38.65 -23.64 -9.02
C ALA A 401 -39.83 -24.48 -9.58
N VAL A 402 -40.61 -23.97 -10.53
CA VAL A 402 -41.84 -24.62 -11.02
C VAL A 402 -41.65 -25.33 -12.37
N ALA A 403 -40.57 -25.04 -13.12
CA ALA A 403 -40.33 -25.65 -14.43
C ALA A 403 -39.64 -27.03 -14.37
N ALA A 404 -39.08 -27.42 -13.22
CA ALA A 404 -38.36 -28.69 -13.06
C ALA A 404 -39.25 -29.90 -12.67
N ASP A 405 -40.55 -29.70 -12.41
CA ASP A 405 -41.43 -30.75 -11.85
C ASP A 405 -42.58 -31.21 -12.76
N ARG A 406 -42.40 -31.12 -14.09
CA ARG A 406 -43.34 -31.74 -15.05
C ARG A 406 -42.60 -32.57 -16.09
N ALA A 407 -42.06 -33.70 -15.65
CA ALA A 407 -41.88 -34.87 -16.51
C ALA A 407 -43.25 -35.57 -16.69
N PRO A 408 -43.62 -36.03 -17.90
CA PRO A 408 -44.83 -36.83 -18.08
C PRO A 408 -44.61 -38.23 -17.50
N ALA A 409 -45.50 -38.61 -16.58
CA ALA A 409 -45.69 -40.00 -16.19
C ALA A 409 -46.57 -40.68 -17.26
N ASP A 410 -45.93 -41.26 -18.27
CA ASP A 410 -46.58 -42.25 -19.12
C ASP A 410 -46.20 -43.65 -18.58
N GLY A 411 -47.22 -44.35 -18.10
CA GLY A 411 -47.20 -45.77 -17.80
C GLY A 411 -48.13 -46.53 -18.75
N GLU A 412 -47.77 -47.81 -18.92
CA GLU A 412 -48.35 -48.90 -19.74
C GLU A 412 -47.97 -48.99 -21.21
#